data_AF-A0A4U3FGE8-F1
#
_entry.id   AF-A0A4U3FGE8-F1
#
_cell.length_a   1.000
_cell.length_b   1.000
_cell.length_c   1.000
_cell.angle_alpha   90.00
_cell.angle_beta   90.00
_cell.angle_gamma   90.00
#
_symmetry.space_group_name_H-M   'P 1'
#
loop_
_entity.id
_entity.type
_entity.pdbx_description
1 polymer ?
#
loop_
_entity_poly.entity_id
_entity_poly.type
_entity_poly.pdbx_seq_one_letter_code
_entity_poly.pdbx_strand_id
1 'polypeptide(L)'
;MGWIESAAIRAREEKVEKEKAHTYSLEIHEHFLEHCEDLWMKFSTILEEIQENFKEDCSVQKKDGTQLVITIALVVITINAVKKNLTEHYHGEAYIEYSCSHNPGKPQLAVESLYLNPIDHPVWMYKMEQNGKEVDVPFSEIEAEDVIKTALWKYIQ
;
A
#
# COMPACT_ATOMS: atom_id res chain seq x y z
N MET A 1 -38.19 1.22 18.47
CA MET A 1 -37.40 2.47 18.39
C MET A 1 -38.04 3.39 17.37
N GLY A 2 -38.10 4.70 17.65
CA GLY A 2 -38.63 5.71 16.72
C GLY A 2 -37.53 6.27 15.80
N TRP A 3 -37.90 6.84 14.65
CA TRP A 3 -36.95 7.33 13.64
C TRP A 3 -35.99 8.41 14.17
N ILE A 4 -36.42 9.23 15.13
CA ILE A 4 -35.60 10.26 15.80
C ILE A 4 -34.50 9.62 16.65
N GLU A 5 -34.82 8.53 17.35
CA GLU A 5 -33.88 7.80 18.20
C GLU A 5 -32.79 7.14 17.33
N SER A 6 -33.17 6.51 16.22
CA SER A 6 -32.23 5.96 15.24
C SER A 6 -31.34 7.02 14.60
N ALA A 7 -31.90 8.19 14.25
CA ALA A 7 -31.12 9.30 13.72
C ALA A 7 -30.11 9.86 14.75
N ALA A 8 -30.52 9.96 16.02
CA ALA A 8 -29.66 10.43 17.10
C ALA A 8 -28.52 9.45 17.41
N ILE A 9 -28.78 8.14 17.36
CA ILE A 9 -27.75 7.11 17.50
C ILE A 9 -26.72 7.23 16.37
N ARG A 10 -27.19 7.24 15.11
CA ARG A 10 -26.31 7.34 13.93
C ARG A 10 -25.46 8.62 13.95
N ALA A 11 -26.04 9.76 14.32
CA ALA A 11 -25.29 11.02 14.42
C ALA A 11 -24.19 10.97 15.50
N ARG A 12 -24.40 10.21 16.59
CA ARG A 12 -23.36 10.01 17.63
C ARG A 12 -22.25 9.08 17.13
N GLU A 13 -22.61 7.99 16.46
CA GLU A 13 -21.66 7.05 15.87
C GLU A 13 -20.77 7.75 14.84
N GLU A 14 -21.37 8.49 13.88
CA GLU A 14 -20.62 9.27 12.88
C GLU A 14 -19.70 10.33 13.53
N LYS A 15 -20.12 10.92 14.66
CA LYS A 15 -19.28 11.88 15.38
C LYS A 15 -18.04 11.20 15.97
N VAL A 16 -18.21 10.05 16.63
CA VAL A 16 -17.10 9.29 17.23
C VAL A 16 -16.15 8.79 16.14
N GLU A 17 -16.67 8.33 15.01
CA GLU A 17 -15.85 7.92 13.85
C GLU A 17 -15.01 9.08 13.31
N LYS A 18 -15.61 10.28 13.17
CA LYS A 18 -14.88 11.47 12.75
C LYS A 18 -13.78 11.89 13.73
N GLU A 19 -14.04 11.81 15.03
CA GLU A 19 -13.04 12.11 16.07
C GLU A 19 -11.88 11.10 16.06
N LYS A 20 -12.17 9.80 15.85
CA LYS A 20 -11.15 8.76 15.67
C LYS A 20 -10.32 8.99 14.42
N ALA A 21 -10.98 9.17 13.27
CA ALA A 21 -10.31 9.40 12.00
C ALA A 21 -9.41 10.65 12.06
N HIS A 22 -9.82 11.70 12.79
CA HIS A 22 -8.99 12.87 13.02
C HIS A 22 -7.73 12.55 13.86
N THR A 23 -7.89 11.81 14.97
CA THR A 23 -6.76 11.37 15.80
C THR A 23 -5.76 10.55 14.99
N TYR A 24 -6.24 9.57 14.23
CA TYR A 24 -5.38 8.72 13.40
C TYR A 24 -4.77 9.47 12.20
N SER A 25 -5.46 10.48 11.66
CA SER A 25 -4.87 11.37 10.65
C SER A 25 -3.68 12.16 11.20
N LEU A 26 -3.72 12.57 12.47
CA LEU A 26 -2.58 13.22 13.15
C LEU A 26 -1.44 12.23 13.39
N GLU A 27 -1.74 11.00 13.80
CA GLU A 27 -0.75 9.93 13.94
C GLU A 27 -0.02 9.68 12.61
N ILE A 28 -0.77 9.52 11.50
CA ILE A 28 -0.19 9.39 10.16
C ILE A 28 0.70 10.58 9.83
N HIS A 29 0.29 11.78 10.21
CA HIS A 29 1.08 12.97 9.97
C HIS A 29 2.42 12.94 10.73
N GLU A 30 2.40 12.53 11.99
CA GLU A 30 3.58 12.52 12.85
C GLU A 30 4.52 11.35 12.52
N HIS A 31 3.97 10.20 12.16
CA HIS A 31 4.68 8.92 12.01
C HIS A 31 4.66 8.37 10.57
N PHE A 32 4.51 9.23 9.56
CA PHE A 32 4.37 8.79 8.16
C PHE A 32 5.51 7.87 7.68
N LEU A 33 6.76 8.16 8.08
CA LEU A 33 7.90 7.35 7.70
C LEU A 33 7.86 5.96 8.36
N GLU A 34 7.36 5.85 9.58
CA GLU A 34 7.18 4.57 10.27
C GLU A 34 6.14 3.72 9.53
N HIS A 35 5.02 4.33 9.11
CA HIS A 35 4.05 3.63 8.28
C HIS A 35 4.59 3.23 6.90
N CYS A 36 5.52 4.01 6.32
CA CYS A 36 6.21 3.59 5.10
C CYS A 36 7.10 2.36 5.38
N GLU A 37 7.82 2.35 6.49
CA GLU A 37 8.61 1.18 6.91
C GLU A 37 7.76 -0.07 7.12
N ASP A 38 6.58 0.06 7.75
CA ASP A 38 5.62 -1.03 7.88
C ASP A 38 5.16 -1.60 6.53
N LEU A 39 5.00 -0.73 5.52
CA LEU A 39 4.72 -1.14 4.15
C LEU A 39 5.90 -1.89 3.53
N TRP A 40 7.13 -1.38 3.70
CA TRP A 40 8.34 -2.04 3.19
C TRP A 40 8.53 -3.43 3.79
N MET A 41 8.19 -3.60 5.07
CA MET A 41 8.26 -4.89 5.75
C MET A 41 7.32 -5.93 5.14
N LYS A 42 6.25 -5.55 4.42
CA LYS A 42 5.41 -6.51 3.69
C LYS A 42 6.14 -7.23 2.56
N PHE A 43 7.26 -6.69 2.09
CA PHE A 43 8.08 -7.28 1.05
C PHE A 43 9.26 -8.09 1.61
N SER A 44 9.55 -8.06 2.91
CA SER A 44 10.83 -8.59 3.45
C SER A 44 11.01 -10.08 3.16
N THR A 45 9.99 -10.89 3.43
CA THR A 45 10.05 -12.36 3.26
C THR A 45 10.39 -12.75 1.82
N ILE A 46 9.67 -12.18 0.84
CA ILE A 46 9.91 -12.48 -0.58
C ILE A 46 11.25 -11.89 -1.08
N LEU A 47 11.66 -10.75 -0.53
CA LEU A 47 12.95 -10.13 -0.88
C LEU A 47 14.14 -10.95 -0.36
N GLU A 48 14.03 -11.58 0.80
CA GLU A 48 15.06 -12.50 1.31
C GLU A 48 15.26 -13.68 0.35
N GLU A 49 14.16 -14.34 -0.06
CA GLU A 49 14.22 -15.46 -1.02
C GLU A 49 14.82 -15.01 -2.37
N ILE A 50 14.44 -13.84 -2.86
CA ILE A 50 14.98 -13.30 -4.12
C ILE A 50 16.47 -12.97 -3.99
N GLN A 51 16.91 -12.40 -2.89
CA GLN A 51 18.32 -12.10 -2.66
C GLN A 51 19.16 -13.38 -2.60
N GLU A 52 18.65 -14.46 -2.01
CA GLU A 52 19.35 -15.75 -1.99
C GLU A 52 19.55 -16.33 -3.40
N ASN A 53 18.53 -16.19 -4.26
CA ASN A 53 18.54 -16.78 -5.60
C ASN A 53 19.24 -15.90 -6.65
N PHE A 54 19.02 -14.58 -6.63
CA PHE A 54 19.57 -13.62 -7.61
C PHE A 54 20.90 -12.98 -7.17
N LYS A 55 21.24 -13.03 -5.87
CA LYS A 55 22.52 -12.55 -5.33
C LYS A 55 22.82 -11.10 -5.76
N GLU A 56 23.94 -10.89 -6.45
CA GLU A 56 24.41 -9.58 -6.90
C GLU A 56 23.47 -8.90 -7.91
N ASP A 57 22.62 -9.68 -8.59
CA ASP A 57 21.61 -9.15 -9.50
C ASP A 57 20.38 -8.61 -8.75
N CYS A 58 20.29 -8.76 -7.43
CA CYS A 58 19.23 -8.20 -6.61
C CYS A 58 19.75 -7.06 -5.73
N SER A 59 19.06 -5.92 -5.73
CA SER A 59 19.31 -4.83 -4.78
C SER A 59 18.02 -4.16 -4.32
N VAL A 60 18.02 -3.71 -3.07
CA VAL A 60 16.90 -3.00 -2.45
C VAL A 60 17.43 -1.68 -1.92
N GLN A 61 16.78 -0.58 -2.29
CA GLN A 61 17.16 0.78 -1.88
C GLN A 61 15.95 1.49 -1.30
N LYS A 62 16.12 2.09 -0.12
CA LYS A 62 15.15 3.02 0.47
C LYS A 62 15.66 4.44 0.27
N LYS A 63 14.90 5.29 -0.41
CA LYS A 63 15.25 6.71 -0.59
C LYS A 63 14.36 7.58 0.26
N ASP A 64 15.00 8.39 1.11
CA ASP A 64 14.37 9.38 1.99
C ASP A 64 13.21 8.82 2.84
N GLY A 65 13.19 7.50 3.08
CA GLY A 65 12.15 6.76 3.81
C GLY A 65 10.81 6.59 3.09
N THR A 66 10.57 7.29 1.99
CA THR A 66 9.27 7.33 1.29
C THR A 66 9.26 6.59 -0.04
N GLN A 67 10.42 6.18 -0.56
CA GLN A 67 10.52 5.39 -1.78
C GLN A 67 11.26 4.08 -1.51
N LEU A 68 10.69 2.97 -1.97
CA LEU A 68 11.36 1.67 -2.07
C LEU A 68 11.65 1.35 -3.54
N VAL A 69 12.91 1.06 -3.85
CA VAL A 69 13.33 0.60 -5.19
C VAL A 69 13.91 -0.80 -5.05
N ILE A 70 13.30 -1.76 -5.75
CA ILE A 70 13.74 -3.15 -5.82
C ILE A 70 14.21 -3.40 -7.24
N THR A 71 15.49 -3.75 -7.41
CA THR A 71 16.06 -4.13 -8.70
C THR A 71 16.39 -5.61 -8.69
N ILE A 72 15.90 -6.35 -9.67
CA ILE A 72 16.12 -7.79 -9.84
C ILE A 72 16.49 -8.03 -11.31
N ALA A 73 17.77 -8.28 -11.57
CA ALA A 73 18.36 -8.36 -12.89
C ALA A 73 17.98 -7.16 -13.78
N LEU A 74 17.02 -7.35 -14.71
CA LEU A 74 16.58 -6.32 -15.65
C LEU A 74 15.25 -5.66 -15.27
N VAL A 75 14.66 -6.06 -14.14
CA VAL A 75 13.40 -5.58 -13.62
C VAL A 75 13.66 -4.58 -12.50
N VAL A 76 12.99 -3.43 -12.55
CA VAL A 76 13.02 -2.42 -11.50
C VAL A 76 11.59 -2.16 -11.05
N ILE A 77 11.32 -2.36 -9.77
CA ILE A 77 10.04 -2.09 -9.11
C ILE A 77 10.26 -0.88 -8.21
N THR A 78 9.42 0.13 -8.37
CA THR A 78 9.49 1.37 -7.58
C THR A 78 8.18 1.56 -6.88
N ILE A 79 8.24 1.80 -5.57
CA ILE A 79 7.09 2.14 -4.74
C ILE A 79 7.32 3.53 -4.17
N ASN A 80 6.43 4.46 -4.47
CA ASN A 80 6.51 5.86 -4.07
C ASN A 80 5.37 6.21 -3.11
N ALA A 81 5.68 6.36 -1.83
CA ALA A 81 4.73 6.83 -0.82
C ALA A 81 4.73 8.37 -0.74
N VAL A 82 3.54 8.96 -0.77
CA VAL A 82 3.31 10.39 -0.73
C VAL A 82 2.37 10.72 0.41
N LYS A 83 2.82 11.65 1.26
CA LYS A 83 2.04 12.22 2.34
C LYS A 83 1.09 13.30 1.78
N LYS A 84 -0.23 13.20 2.00
CA LYS A 84 -1.20 14.23 1.54
C LYS A 84 -1.33 15.40 2.52
N ASN A 85 -2.30 16.30 2.32
CA ASN A 85 -2.55 17.47 3.17
C ASN A 85 -3.70 17.27 4.16
N LEU A 86 -3.68 17.97 5.31
CA LEU A 86 -4.65 17.85 6.41
C LEU A 86 -6.08 18.26 6.04
N THR A 87 -6.25 19.01 4.96
CA THR A 87 -7.55 19.47 4.47
C THR A 87 -8.37 18.38 3.79
N GLU A 88 -7.75 17.28 3.38
CA GLU A 88 -8.36 16.16 2.63
C GLU A 88 -8.33 14.87 3.45
N HIS A 89 -8.68 14.94 4.73
CA HIS A 89 -8.77 13.76 5.62
C HIS A 89 -7.49 12.90 5.68
N TYR A 90 -6.31 13.53 5.72
CA TYR A 90 -4.96 12.92 5.75
C TYR A 90 -4.87 11.41 5.46
N HIS A 91 -4.70 11.10 4.19
CA HIS A 91 -4.33 9.77 3.72
C HIS A 91 -2.88 9.79 3.21
N GLY A 92 -2.09 8.79 3.56
CA GLY A 92 -0.91 8.44 2.78
C GLY A 92 -1.34 7.77 1.48
N GLU A 93 -0.67 8.02 0.37
CA GLU A 93 -0.85 7.23 -0.85
C GLU A 93 0.48 6.55 -1.20
N ALA A 94 0.45 5.36 -1.79
CA ALA A 94 1.64 4.76 -2.37
C ALA A 94 1.35 4.22 -3.77
N TYR A 95 2.26 4.48 -4.69
CA TYR A 95 2.14 4.09 -6.09
C TYR A 95 3.21 3.06 -6.43
N ILE A 96 2.79 1.92 -6.95
CA ILE A 96 3.65 0.79 -7.31
C ILE A 96 3.77 0.74 -8.83
N GLU A 97 4.99 0.86 -9.31
CA GLU A 97 5.32 0.79 -10.73
C GLU A 97 6.44 -0.22 -10.98
N TYR A 98 6.46 -0.81 -12.17
CA TYR A 98 7.61 -1.61 -12.57
C TYR A 98 8.03 -1.34 -14.02
N SER A 99 9.31 -1.55 -14.27
CA SER A 99 9.91 -1.46 -15.59
C SER A 99 10.81 -2.67 -15.85
N CYS A 100 10.85 -3.09 -17.12
CA CYS A 100 11.74 -4.14 -17.61
C CYS A 100 12.27 -3.69 -18.97
N SER A 101 13.59 -3.68 -19.13
CA SER A 101 14.27 -3.17 -20.34
C SER A 101 14.01 -3.99 -21.60
N HIS A 102 13.53 -5.24 -21.48
CA HIS A 102 13.42 -6.18 -22.59
C HIS A 102 12.01 -6.74 -22.80
N ASN A 103 10.95 -6.10 -22.29
CA ASN A 103 9.60 -6.64 -22.40
C ASN A 103 8.52 -5.60 -22.74
N PRO A 104 7.91 -5.65 -23.94
CA PRO A 104 6.82 -4.75 -24.32
C PRO A 104 5.44 -5.21 -23.83
N GLY A 105 5.26 -6.48 -23.44
CA GLY A 105 3.95 -7.07 -23.11
C GLY A 105 3.51 -6.98 -21.64
N LYS A 106 4.29 -6.28 -20.81
CA LYS A 106 4.14 -6.10 -19.35
C LYS A 106 2.70 -6.37 -18.81
N PRO A 107 2.44 -7.46 -18.06
CA PRO A 107 1.17 -7.66 -17.37
C PRO A 107 0.95 -6.54 -16.36
N GLN A 108 -0.32 -6.23 -16.14
CA GLN A 108 -0.76 -5.31 -15.11
C GLN A 108 -0.43 -5.88 -13.73
N LEU A 109 0.04 -5.05 -12.80
CA LEU A 109 0.31 -5.49 -11.43
C LEU A 109 -0.98 -5.87 -10.70
N ALA A 110 -0.89 -6.78 -9.73
CA ALA A 110 -2.00 -7.12 -8.85
C ALA A 110 -2.47 -5.91 -8.03
N VAL A 111 -1.53 -5.04 -7.64
CA VAL A 111 -1.79 -3.79 -6.91
C VAL A 111 -0.88 -2.70 -7.47
N GLU A 112 -1.47 -1.57 -7.86
CA GLU A 112 -0.76 -0.41 -8.43
C GLU A 112 -0.84 0.84 -7.53
N SER A 113 -1.87 0.90 -6.69
CA SER A 113 -2.11 2.04 -5.80
C SER A 113 -2.58 1.57 -4.44
N LEU A 114 -2.01 2.16 -3.40
CA LEU A 114 -2.34 1.97 -2.01
C LEU A 114 -2.72 3.30 -1.39
N TYR A 115 -3.53 3.25 -0.35
CA TYR A 115 -3.82 4.39 0.49
C TYR A 115 -3.80 3.97 1.97
N LEU A 116 -3.36 4.88 2.84
CA LEU A 116 -3.28 4.66 4.27
C LEU A 116 -4.60 5.08 4.90
N ASN A 117 -5.35 4.11 5.39
CA ASN A 117 -6.65 4.35 6.00
C ASN A 117 -6.51 4.73 7.47
N PRO A 118 -7.07 5.87 7.92
CA PRO A 118 -7.08 6.26 9.33
C PRO A 118 -8.27 5.68 10.11
N ILE A 119 -9.16 4.89 9.51
CA ILE A 119 -10.33 4.34 10.21
C ILE A 119 -9.94 2.99 10.81
N ASP A 120 -9.87 2.92 12.15
CA ASP A 120 -9.48 1.75 12.95
C ASP A 120 -7.98 1.36 12.88
N HIS A 121 -7.12 2.37 13.03
CA HIS A 121 -5.65 2.37 12.96
C HIS A 121 -5.06 2.55 11.54
N PRO A 122 -3.92 3.25 11.40
CA PRO A 122 -3.27 3.43 10.10
C PRO A 122 -2.86 2.09 9.47
N VAL A 123 -3.57 1.70 8.41
CA VAL A 123 -3.27 0.48 7.65
C VAL A 123 -3.27 0.79 6.16
N TRP A 124 -2.25 0.31 5.44
CA TRP A 124 -2.19 0.41 3.99
C TRP A 124 -3.22 -0.52 3.35
N MET A 125 -4.05 0.05 2.48
CA MET A 125 -5.14 -0.64 1.80
C MET A 125 -5.13 -0.37 0.31
N TYR A 126 -5.74 -1.26 -0.46
CA TYR A 126 -6.03 -1.06 -1.87
C TYR A 126 -7.52 -1.31 -2.12
N LYS A 127 -8.01 -0.77 -3.25
CA LYS A 127 -9.36 -1.03 -3.74
C LYS A 127 -9.33 -2.28 -4.61
N MET A 128 -10.14 -3.28 -4.26
CA MET A 128 -10.34 -4.48 -5.06
C MET A 128 -11.78 -4.53 -5.57
N GLU A 129 -11.99 -4.89 -6.83
CA GLU A 129 -13.34 -5.15 -7.35
C GLU A 129 -13.80 -6.55 -6.94
N GLN A 130 -14.87 -6.62 -6.14
CA GLN A 130 -15.54 -7.86 -5.75
C GLN A 130 -17.02 -7.77 -6.11
N ASN A 131 -17.49 -8.67 -6.98
CA ASN A 131 -18.89 -8.73 -7.43
C ASN A 131 -19.41 -7.39 -8.00
N GLY A 132 -18.57 -6.66 -8.74
CA GLY A 132 -18.93 -5.35 -9.32
C GLY A 132 -18.97 -4.19 -8.33
N LYS A 133 -18.37 -4.35 -7.14
CA LYS A 133 -18.22 -3.29 -6.14
C LYS A 133 -16.77 -3.18 -5.70
N GLU A 134 -16.30 -1.95 -5.52
CA GLU A 134 -15.01 -1.70 -4.89
C GLU A 134 -15.11 -1.95 -3.39
N VAL A 135 -14.19 -2.76 -2.86
CA VAL A 135 -14.03 -3.01 -1.44
C VAL A 135 -12.61 -2.68 -1.00
N ASP A 136 -12.49 -2.28 0.26
CA ASP A 136 -11.21 -1.95 0.89
C ASP A 136 -10.57 -3.22 1.44
N VAL A 137 -9.34 -3.49 0.98
CA VAL A 137 -8.59 -4.69 1.36
C VAL A 137 -7.24 -4.28 1.95
N PRO A 138 -6.88 -4.78 3.14
CA PRO A 138 -5.55 -4.58 3.71
C PRO A 138 -4.46 -5.16 2.81
N PHE A 139 -3.40 -4.39 2.59
CA PHE A 139 -2.23 -4.87 1.86
C PHE A 139 -1.35 -5.75 2.75
N SER A 140 -1.15 -7.00 2.34
CA SER A 140 -0.41 -7.99 3.10
C SER A 140 0.83 -8.49 2.36
N GLU A 141 1.55 -9.44 2.96
CA GLU A 141 2.69 -10.12 2.33
C GLU A 141 2.27 -10.90 1.07
N ILE A 142 1.02 -11.38 0.99
CA ILE A 142 0.51 -12.12 -0.16
C ILE A 142 0.43 -11.20 -1.38
N GLU A 143 -0.17 -10.02 -1.23
CA GLU A 143 -0.23 -9.05 -2.33
C GLU A 143 1.15 -8.50 -2.71
N ALA A 144 2.05 -8.35 -1.73
CA ALA A 144 3.43 -7.98 -2.00
C ALA A 144 4.13 -9.04 -2.86
N GLU A 145 3.98 -10.32 -2.53
CA GLU A 145 4.50 -11.44 -3.32
C GLU A 145 3.92 -11.46 -4.74
N ASP A 146 2.62 -11.23 -4.89
CA ASP A 146 1.96 -11.19 -6.20
C ASP A 146 2.45 -10.02 -7.07
N VAL A 147 2.69 -8.85 -6.49
CA VAL A 147 3.34 -7.72 -7.18
C VAL A 147 4.71 -8.13 -7.72
N ILE A 148 5.55 -8.76 -6.89
CA ILE A 148 6.89 -9.19 -7.29
C ILE A 148 6.84 -10.27 -8.37
N LYS A 149 6.01 -11.30 -8.20
CA LYS A 149 5.79 -12.35 -9.20
C LYS A 149 5.35 -11.77 -10.54
N THR A 150 4.40 -10.84 -10.51
CA THR A 150 3.91 -10.19 -11.71
C THR A 150 5.00 -9.36 -12.38
N ALA A 151 5.83 -8.64 -11.63
CA ALA A 151 6.96 -7.91 -12.20
C ALA A 151 8.02 -8.85 -12.81
N LEU A 152 8.24 -10.02 -12.21
CA LEU A 152 9.18 -11.05 -12.64
C LEU A 152 8.61 -12.02 -13.69
N TRP A 153 7.38 -11.83 -14.16
CA TRP A 153 6.68 -12.74 -15.07
C TRP A 153 7.52 -13.22 -16.28
N LYS A 154 8.41 -12.36 -16.80
CA LYS A 154 9.28 -12.68 -17.93
C LYS A 154 10.21 -13.87 -17.65
N TYR A 155 10.61 -14.05 -16.39
CA TYR A 155 11.50 -15.13 -15.95
C TYR A 155 10.74 -16.42 -15.61
N ILE A 156 9.40 -16.36 -15.55
CA ILE A 156 8.54 -17.51 -15.21
C ILE A 156 8.05 -18.23 -16.48
N GLN A 157 8.08 -17.58 -17.66
CA GLN A 157 7.76 -18.16 -18.96
C GLN A 157 8.95 -18.90 -19.58
#